data_AF-C8W6I0-F1
#
_entry.id   AF-C8W6I0-F1
#
_cell.length_a   1.000
_cell.length_b   1.000
_cell.length_c   1.000
_cell.angle_alpha   90.00
_cell.angle_beta   90.00
_cell.angle_gamma   90.00
#
_symmetry.space_group_name_H-M   'P 1'
#
loop_
_entity.id
_entity.type
_entity.pdbx_description
1 polymer ?
#
loop_
_entity_poly.entity_id
_entity_poly.type
_entity_poly.pdbx_seq_one_letter_code
_entity_poly.pdbx_strand_id
1 'polypeptide(L)'
;MGMKDLHGGIKELERYYTSKKTRMEVMLEEKAKLLAREKEIQNKIDLLQQVKLLLQESAGYARELARRQIEAMVTHALQFTFGPELSFKVELTERRGQPEADFYVVSNYGGFEVRNTPQDSRGGGVVDVISLALRISLLHAARPAVPGPLLMDEPGKHLSEQFAPNLARFLKVVSDTGRQVIMVTHNTHLTDAADAVYNVTLEDAKSLVTEIT
;
A
#
# COMPACT_ATOMS: atom_id res chain seq x y z
N MET A 1 30.97 19.06 84.31
CA MET A 1 30.21 18.34 83.27
C MET A 1 29.55 17.16 83.94
N GLY A 2 28.26 17.28 84.28
CA GLY A 2 27.58 16.34 85.15
C GLY A 2 27.10 15.10 84.40
N MET A 3 26.86 13.99 85.10
CA MET A 3 26.25 12.77 84.52
C MET A 3 24.98 13.06 83.69
N LYS A 4 24.23 14.13 84.01
CA LYS A 4 23.05 14.58 83.26
C LYS A 4 23.39 15.13 81.85
N ASP A 5 24.49 15.86 81.69
CA ASP A 5 24.92 16.40 80.39
C ASP A 5 25.37 15.27 79.47
N LEU A 6 26.08 14.29 80.03
CA LEU A 6 26.52 13.08 79.31
C LEU A 6 25.32 12.25 78.84
N HIS A 7 24.31 12.10 79.69
CA HIS A 7 23.09 11.35 79.37
C HIS A 7 22.24 12.08 78.30
N GLY A 8 22.22 13.41 78.31
CA GLY A 8 21.60 14.23 77.26
C GLY A 8 22.29 14.07 75.91
N GLY A 9 23.62 14.14 75.89
CA GLY A 9 24.43 13.97 74.67
C GLY A 9 24.29 12.57 74.05
N ILE A 10 24.24 11.51 74.87
CA ILE A 10 23.99 10.14 74.40
C ILE A 10 22.61 10.04 73.73
N LYS A 11 21.56 10.62 74.34
CA LYS A 11 20.20 10.64 73.77
C LYS A 11 20.13 11.38 72.43
N GLU A 12 20.84 12.49 72.28
CA GLU A 12 20.93 13.19 70.99
C GLU A 12 21.66 12.37 69.94
N LEU A 13 22.76 11.70 70.32
CA LEU A 13 23.51 10.84 69.44
C LEU A 13 22.67 9.64 68.96
N GLU A 14 21.90 9.02 69.86
CA GLU A 14 20.96 7.93 69.54
C GLU A 14 19.87 8.38 68.55
N ARG A 15 19.28 9.56 68.77
CA ARG A 15 18.28 10.14 67.83
C ARG A 15 18.90 10.42 66.47
N TYR A 16 20.10 11.00 66.46
CA TYR A 16 20.82 11.29 65.21
C TYR A 16 21.15 10.00 64.45
N TYR A 17 21.71 9.00 65.13
CA TYR A 17 21.99 7.69 64.55
C TYR A 17 20.73 7.03 63.99
N THR A 18 19.65 7.01 64.77
CA THR A 18 18.36 6.42 64.36
C THR A 18 17.78 7.12 63.13
N SER A 19 17.82 8.45 63.09
CA SER A 19 17.41 9.25 61.94
C SER A 19 18.23 8.95 60.68
N LYS A 20 19.56 8.88 60.81
CA LYS A 20 20.46 8.52 59.70
C LYS A 20 20.26 7.09 59.21
N LYS A 21 20.07 6.13 60.12
CA LYS A 21 19.78 4.73 59.80
C LYS A 21 18.47 4.61 59.03
N THR A 22 17.40 5.26 59.49
CA THR A 22 16.10 5.28 58.80
C THR A 22 16.22 5.88 57.40
N ARG A 23 16.93 7.00 57.26
CA ARG A 23 17.16 7.64 55.95
C ARG A 23 17.95 6.74 55.00
N MET A 24 18.95 6.02 55.52
CA MET A 24 19.71 5.03 54.75
C MET A 24 18.81 3.88 54.29
N GLU A 25 17.96 3.34 55.16
CA GLU A 25 17.02 2.26 54.82
C GLU A 25 16.05 2.69 53.70
N VAL A 26 15.47 3.89 53.81
CA VAL A 26 14.60 4.46 52.75
C VAL A 26 15.36 4.63 51.43
N MET A 27 16.58 5.17 51.46
CA MET A 27 17.42 5.33 50.27
C MET A 27 17.77 3.99 49.62
N LEU A 28 18.02 2.94 50.41
CA LEU A 28 18.30 1.60 49.91
C LEU A 28 17.07 0.99 49.24
N GLU A 29 15.88 1.17 49.83
CA GLU A 29 14.63 0.71 49.24
C GLU A 29 14.30 1.44 47.93
N GLU A 30 14.49 2.76 47.90
CA GLU A 30 14.31 3.58 46.70
C GLU A 30 15.29 3.18 45.59
N LYS A 31 16.57 2.97 45.93
CA LYS A 31 17.57 2.44 44.99
C LYS A 31 17.14 1.09 44.41
N ALA A 32 16.64 0.17 45.23
CA ALA A 32 16.17 -1.13 44.77
C ALA A 32 14.98 -1.00 43.79
N LYS A 33 14.03 -0.09 44.08
CA LYS A 33 12.90 0.21 43.19
C LYS A 33 13.36 0.80 41.86
N LEU A 34 14.31 1.75 41.89
CA LEU A 34 14.85 2.37 40.69
C LEU A 34 15.59 1.36 39.81
N LEU A 35 16.42 0.49 40.39
CA LEU A 35 17.12 -0.57 39.65
C LEU A 35 16.14 -1.58 39.02
N ALA A 36 15.07 -1.94 39.73
CA ALA A 36 14.03 -2.81 39.17
C ALA A 36 13.32 -2.14 37.99
N ARG A 37 13.01 -0.85 38.11
CA ARG A 37 12.36 -0.06 37.05
C ARG A 37 13.28 0.14 35.84
N GLU A 38 14.57 0.41 36.07
CA GLU A 38 15.58 0.50 35.01
C GLU A 38 15.63 -0.80 34.19
N LYS A 39 15.66 -1.95 34.88
CA LYS A 39 15.63 -3.27 34.23
C LYS A 39 14.35 -3.49 33.42
N GLU A 40 13.19 -3.09 33.96
CA GLU A 40 11.92 -3.20 33.24
C GLU A 40 11.90 -2.33 31.97
N ILE A 41 12.39 -1.09 32.07
CA ILE A 41 12.50 -0.18 30.94
C ILE A 41 13.45 -0.75 29.89
N GLN A 42 14.59 -1.31 30.29
CA GLN A 42 15.54 -1.93 29.37
C GLN A 42 14.91 -3.10 28.60
N ASN A 43 14.21 -4.00 29.31
CA ASN A 43 13.49 -5.10 28.68
C ASN A 43 12.43 -4.61 27.68
N LYS A 44 11.73 -3.51 28.00
CA LYS A 44 10.76 -2.88 27.09
C LYS A 44 11.43 -2.30 25.86
N ILE A 45 12.58 -1.64 26.00
CA ILE A 45 13.35 -1.13 24.87
C ILE A 45 13.74 -2.27 23.95
N ASP A 46 14.29 -3.35 24.49
CA ASP A 46 14.74 -4.51 23.71
C ASP A 46 13.56 -5.16 22.96
N LEU A 47 12.41 -5.33 23.63
CA LEU A 47 11.18 -5.82 22.99
C LEU A 47 10.71 -4.90 21.86
N LEU A 48 10.66 -3.59 22.10
CA LEU A 48 10.20 -2.62 21.09
C LEU A 48 11.15 -2.54 19.89
N GLN A 49 12.45 -2.75 20.09
CA GLN A 49 13.42 -2.85 19.00
C GLN A 49 13.14 -4.08 18.12
N GLN A 50 12.86 -5.24 18.74
CA GLN A 50 12.48 -6.44 18.00
C GLN A 50 11.16 -6.28 17.25
N VAL A 51 10.16 -5.68 17.88
CA VAL A 51 8.86 -5.36 17.24
C VAL A 51 9.07 -4.42 16.05
N LYS A 52 9.88 -3.37 16.21
CA LYS A 52 10.20 -2.44 15.13
C LYS A 52 10.83 -3.17 13.95
N LEU A 53 11.85 -4.01 14.19
CA LEU A 53 12.51 -4.77 13.14
C LEU A 53 11.51 -5.69 12.41
N LEU A 54 10.69 -6.44 13.15
CA LEU A 54 9.67 -7.30 12.57
C LEU A 54 8.70 -6.53 11.67
N LEU A 55 8.21 -5.37 12.12
CA LEU A 55 7.29 -4.53 11.35
C LEU A 55 7.97 -3.94 10.10
N GLN A 56 9.25 -3.56 10.19
CA GLN A 56 10.01 -3.07 9.04
C GLN A 56 10.19 -4.14 7.97
N GLU A 57 10.60 -5.34 8.37
CA GLU A 57 10.74 -6.50 7.45
C GLU A 57 9.39 -6.89 6.85
N SER A 58 8.33 -6.94 7.67
CA SER A 58 6.97 -7.25 7.20
C SER A 58 6.47 -6.22 6.19
N ALA A 59 6.74 -4.93 6.42
CA ALA A 59 6.37 -3.87 5.49
C ALA A 59 7.17 -3.93 4.18
N GLY A 60 8.45 -4.30 4.24
CA GLY A 60 9.28 -4.53 3.06
C GLY A 60 8.74 -5.69 2.22
N TYR A 61 8.45 -6.82 2.87
CA TYR A 61 7.87 -8.00 2.22
C TYR A 61 6.49 -7.71 1.60
N ALA A 62 5.62 -6.99 2.31
CA ALA A 62 4.32 -6.60 1.79
C ALA A 62 4.42 -5.70 0.55
N ARG A 63 5.36 -4.74 0.54
CA ARG A 63 5.64 -3.89 -0.64
C ARG A 63 6.13 -4.71 -1.83
N GLU A 64 7.01 -5.67 -1.59
CA GLU A 64 7.54 -6.56 -2.63
C GLU A 64 6.44 -7.46 -3.24
N LEU A 65 5.55 -8.00 -2.41
CA LEU A 65 4.38 -8.74 -2.89
C LEU A 65 3.45 -7.86 -3.74
N ALA A 66 3.13 -6.66 -3.25
CA ALA A 66 2.28 -5.72 -3.98
C ALA A 66 2.91 -5.33 -5.33
N ARG A 67 4.22 -5.05 -5.35
CA ARG A 67 4.98 -4.76 -6.57
C ARG A 67 4.83 -5.88 -7.59
N ARG A 68 5.11 -7.14 -7.20
CA ARG A 68 5.02 -8.29 -8.11
C ARG A 68 3.63 -8.51 -8.66
N GLN A 69 2.60 -8.31 -7.83
CA GLN A 69 1.21 -8.46 -8.25
C GLN A 69 0.79 -7.38 -9.26
N ILE A 70 1.19 -6.13 -9.00
CA ILE A 70 0.96 -5.00 -9.92
C ILE A 70 1.71 -5.23 -11.23
N GLU A 71 3.00 -5.59 -11.18
CA GLU A 71 3.81 -5.90 -12.36
C GLU A 71 3.16 -6.99 -13.22
N ALA A 72 2.72 -8.10 -12.60
CA ALA A 72 2.07 -9.19 -13.31
C ALA A 72 0.76 -8.75 -13.97
N MET A 73 -0.12 -8.05 -13.24
CA MET A 73 -1.41 -7.64 -13.78
C MET A 73 -1.25 -6.64 -14.94
N VAL A 74 -0.40 -5.63 -14.78
CA VAL A 74 -0.18 -4.62 -15.83
C VAL A 74 0.56 -5.23 -17.02
N THR A 75 1.53 -6.13 -16.78
CA THR A 75 2.19 -6.87 -17.87
C THR A 75 1.18 -7.70 -18.65
N HIS A 76 0.30 -8.46 -17.98
CA HIS A 76 -0.73 -9.22 -18.67
C HIS A 76 -1.67 -8.32 -19.48
N ALA A 77 -2.10 -7.18 -18.93
CA ALA A 77 -2.96 -6.24 -19.65
C ALA A 77 -2.28 -5.70 -20.92
N LEU A 78 -0.99 -5.32 -20.81
CA LEU A 78 -0.19 -4.86 -21.95
C LEU A 78 -0.03 -5.98 -22.98
N GLN A 79 0.32 -7.19 -22.55
CA GLN A 79 0.57 -8.31 -23.46
C GLN A 79 -0.71 -8.76 -24.17
N PHE A 80 -1.82 -8.76 -23.46
CA PHE A 80 -3.11 -9.12 -24.02
C PHE A 80 -3.61 -8.08 -25.03
N THR A 81 -3.29 -6.80 -24.80
CA THR A 81 -3.72 -5.71 -25.68
C THR A 81 -2.80 -5.53 -26.89
N PHE A 82 -1.48 -5.49 -26.69
CA PHE A 82 -0.49 -5.08 -27.69
C PHE A 82 0.44 -6.19 -28.17
N GLY A 83 0.49 -7.33 -27.48
CA GLY A 83 1.36 -8.47 -27.80
C GLY A 83 2.47 -8.74 -26.77
N PRO A 84 3.14 -9.90 -26.87
CA PRO A 84 3.93 -10.49 -25.78
C PRO A 84 5.21 -9.71 -25.43
N GLU A 85 5.68 -8.85 -26.31
CA GLU A 85 6.96 -8.15 -26.18
C GLU A 85 6.98 -7.04 -25.12
N LEU A 86 5.81 -6.61 -24.65
CA LEU A 86 5.70 -5.56 -23.63
C LEU A 86 5.62 -6.16 -22.24
N SER A 87 6.30 -5.53 -21.29
CA SER A 87 6.17 -5.82 -19.87
C SER A 87 6.21 -4.55 -19.03
N PHE A 88 5.65 -4.63 -17.83
CA PHE A 88 5.61 -3.53 -16.89
C PHE A 88 6.55 -3.82 -15.72
N LYS A 89 7.34 -2.82 -15.35
CA LYS A 89 8.30 -2.89 -14.25
C LYS A 89 8.10 -1.72 -13.30
N VAL A 90 8.20 -2.03 -12.01
CA VAL A 90 8.09 -1.08 -10.91
C VAL A 90 9.39 -1.13 -10.13
N GLU A 91 10.08 0.00 -10.06
CA GLU A 91 11.24 0.15 -9.18
C GLU A 91 10.81 0.86 -7.90
N LEU A 92 10.92 0.16 -6.78
CA LEU A 92 10.72 0.75 -5.47
C LEU A 92 11.98 1.50 -5.08
N THR A 93 11.86 2.81 -4.92
CA THR A 93 12.95 3.69 -4.48
C THR A 93 12.60 4.32 -3.14
N GLU A 94 13.59 4.89 -2.45
CA GLU A 94 13.38 5.65 -1.22
C GLU A 94 13.91 7.06 -1.42
N ARG A 95 13.03 8.06 -1.35
CA ARG A 95 13.43 9.47 -1.47
C ARG A 95 12.96 10.19 -0.22
N ARG A 96 13.90 10.85 0.47
CA ARG A 96 13.64 11.60 1.72
C ARG A 96 12.96 10.76 2.83
N GLY A 97 13.27 9.47 2.91
CA GLY A 97 12.68 8.55 3.87
C GLY A 97 11.24 8.14 3.56
N GLN A 98 10.74 8.45 2.36
CA GLN A 98 9.45 7.98 1.86
C GLN A 98 9.66 6.96 0.74
N PRO A 99 8.95 5.82 0.75
CA PRO A 99 8.97 4.89 -0.36
C PRO A 99 8.28 5.54 -1.58
N GLU A 100 8.99 5.56 -2.70
CA GLU A 100 8.49 5.95 -4.02
C GLU A 100 8.48 4.73 -4.95
N ALA A 101 7.71 4.82 -6.03
CA ALA A 101 7.64 3.79 -7.06
C ALA A 101 7.75 4.45 -8.43
N ASP A 102 8.82 4.11 -9.15
CA ASP A 102 9.04 4.55 -10.52
C ASP A 102 8.53 3.46 -11.48
N PHE A 103 7.70 3.85 -12.45
CA PHE A 103 7.05 2.93 -13.38
C PHE A 103 7.73 2.93 -14.75
N TYR A 104 7.84 1.75 -15.34
CA TYR A 104 8.50 1.56 -16.62
C TYR A 104 7.77 0.55 -17.50
N VAL A 105 7.78 0.83 -18.79
CA VAL A 105 7.40 -0.10 -19.85
C VAL A 105 8.67 -0.61 -20.50
N VAL A 106 8.82 -1.93 -20.50
CA VAL A 106 9.96 -2.62 -21.09
C VAL A 106 9.48 -3.34 -22.34
N SER A 107 10.11 -3.06 -23.47
CA SER A 107 9.84 -3.70 -24.75
C SER A 107 11.04 -4.55 -25.16
N ASN A 108 10.83 -5.82 -25.50
CA ASN A 108 11.88 -6.69 -26.03
C ASN A 108 11.68 -6.87 -27.54
N TYR A 109 12.63 -6.44 -28.35
CA TYR A 109 12.59 -6.67 -29.80
C TYR A 109 13.85 -7.40 -30.23
N GLY A 110 13.74 -8.70 -30.46
CA GLY A 110 14.85 -9.51 -30.98
C GLY A 110 16.09 -9.51 -30.09
N GLY A 111 15.92 -9.40 -28.76
CA GLY A 111 17.01 -9.37 -27.79
C GLY A 111 17.47 -7.97 -27.37
N PHE A 112 16.90 -6.91 -27.95
CA PHE A 112 17.13 -5.53 -27.50
C PHE A 112 16.02 -5.09 -26.55
N GLU A 113 16.41 -4.82 -25.30
CA GLU A 113 15.51 -4.29 -24.28
C GLU A 113 15.50 -2.76 -24.33
N VAL A 114 14.31 -2.18 -24.55
CA VAL A 114 14.07 -0.74 -24.46
C VAL A 114 13.19 -0.45 -23.26
N ARG A 115 13.63 0.46 -22.40
CA ARG A 115 12.95 0.82 -21.16
C ARG A 115 12.60 2.30 -21.16
N ASN A 116 11.31 2.58 -21.15
CA ASN A 116 10.77 3.95 -21.13
C ASN A 116 9.82 4.14 -19.96
N THR A 117 9.60 5.38 -19.54
CA THR A 117 8.46 5.69 -18.65
C THR A 117 7.15 5.51 -19.43
N PRO A 118 6.00 5.23 -18.78
CA PRO A 118 4.71 5.10 -19.47
C PRO A 118 4.39 6.31 -20.36
N GLN A 119 4.64 7.53 -19.87
CA GLN A 119 4.41 8.77 -20.62
C GLN A 119 5.35 8.95 -21.81
N ASP A 120 6.56 8.40 -21.78
CA ASP A 120 7.51 8.39 -22.91
C ASP A 120 7.34 7.16 -23.82
N SER A 121 6.46 6.22 -23.45
CA SER A 121 6.17 5.04 -24.25
C SER A 121 5.26 5.40 -25.44
N ARG A 122 5.31 4.59 -26.50
CA ARG A 122 4.70 4.90 -27.81
C ARG A 122 3.16 4.96 -27.77
N GLY A 123 2.62 6.12 -27.38
CA GLY A 123 1.24 6.53 -27.63
C GLY A 123 0.30 6.46 -26.43
N GLY A 124 -0.74 7.31 -26.45
CA GLY A 124 -1.74 7.42 -25.37
C GLY A 124 -2.46 6.11 -25.06
N GLY A 125 -2.61 5.20 -26.03
CA GLY A 125 -3.23 3.90 -25.81
C GLY A 125 -2.49 3.01 -24.80
N VAL A 126 -1.15 3.05 -24.76
CA VAL A 126 -0.36 2.30 -23.77
C VAL A 126 -0.61 2.85 -22.37
N VAL A 127 -0.63 4.18 -22.24
CA VAL A 127 -0.92 4.87 -20.97
C VAL A 127 -2.33 4.54 -20.47
N ASP A 128 -3.34 4.52 -21.37
CA ASP A 128 -4.72 4.18 -21.02
C ASP A 128 -4.82 2.74 -20.46
N VAL A 129 -4.20 1.76 -21.13
CA VAL A 129 -4.20 0.36 -20.69
C VAL A 129 -3.48 0.19 -19.35
N ILE A 130 -2.32 0.83 -19.18
CA ILE A 130 -1.59 0.82 -17.90
C ILE A 130 -2.45 1.42 -16.79
N SER A 131 -3.07 2.57 -17.04
CA SER A 131 -3.91 3.26 -16.06
C SER A 131 -5.11 2.40 -15.63
N LEU A 132 -5.75 1.74 -16.60
CA LEU A 132 -6.85 0.82 -16.35
C LEU A 132 -6.39 -0.40 -15.52
N ALA A 133 -5.29 -1.06 -15.94
CA ALA A 133 -4.76 -2.23 -15.27
C ALA A 133 -4.29 -1.91 -13.84
N LEU A 134 -3.67 -0.74 -13.62
CA LEU A 134 -3.31 -0.26 -12.29
C LEU A 134 -4.54 -0.05 -11.41
N ARG A 135 -5.61 0.56 -11.95
CA ARG A 135 -6.86 0.75 -11.21
C ARG A 135 -7.46 -0.59 -10.77
N ILE A 136 -7.50 -1.57 -11.67
CA ILE A 136 -7.98 -2.93 -11.35
C ILE A 136 -7.06 -3.60 -10.32
N SER A 137 -5.73 -3.46 -10.47
CA SER A 137 -4.74 -4.01 -9.54
C SER A 137 -4.96 -3.50 -8.13
N LEU A 138 -5.14 -2.19 -7.98
CA LEU A 138 -5.37 -1.55 -6.69
C LEU A 138 -6.69 -2.01 -6.07
N LEU A 139 -7.77 -2.11 -6.85
CA LEU A 139 -9.05 -2.62 -6.38
C LEU A 139 -8.97 -4.08 -5.91
N HIS A 140 -8.20 -4.91 -6.61
CA HIS A 140 -8.04 -6.33 -6.26
C HIS A 140 -7.13 -6.53 -5.04
N ALA A 141 -6.07 -5.72 -4.92
CA ALA A 141 -5.13 -5.76 -3.81
C ALA A 141 -5.69 -5.16 -2.51
N ALA A 142 -6.74 -4.33 -2.60
CA ALA A 142 -7.32 -3.66 -1.45
C ALA A 142 -7.80 -4.63 -0.35
N ARG A 143 -7.45 -4.29 0.89
CA ARG A 143 -7.88 -4.98 2.11
C ARG A 143 -8.35 -3.92 3.13
N PRO A 144 -9.62 -3.93 3.57
CA PRO A 144 -10.69 -4.85 3.14
C PRO A 144 -11.04 -4.69 1.65
N ALA A 145 -11.68 -5.71 1.07
CA ALA A 145 -12.07 -5.68 -0.34
C ALA A 145 -13.00 -4.49 -0.61
N VAL A 146 -12.73 -3.74 -1.70
CA VAL A 146 -13.60 -2.63 -2.12
C VAL A 146 -14.81 -3.20 -2.84
N PRO A 147 -16.03 -3.13 -2.28
CA PRO A 147 -17.22 -3.67 -2.93
C PRO A 147 -17.67 -2.78 -4.08
N GLY A 148 -18.62 -3.27 -4.88
CA GLY A 148 -19.25 -2.51 -5.95
C GLY A 148 -18.57 -2.64 -7.32
N PRO A 149 -19.18 -2.04 -8.34
CA PRO A 149 -18.76 -2.20 -9.73
C PRO A 149 -17.49 -1.40 -10.05
N LEU A 150 -16.82 -1.81 -11.13
CA LEU A 150 -15.84 -0.97 -11.82
C LEU A 150 -16.61 -0.06 -12.80
N LEU A 151 -16.63 1.24 -12.52
CA LEU A 151 -17.22 2.24 -13.41
C LEU A 151 -16.16 2.82 -14.33
N MET A 152 -16.45 2.90 -15.63
CA MET A 152 -15.55 3.44 -16.64
C MET A 152 -16.30 4.36 -17.60
N ASP A 153 -15.71 5.51 -17.89
CA ASP A 153 -16.20 6.47 -18.88
C ASP A 153 -15.18 6.52 -20.02
N GLU A 154 -15.59 6.08 -21.20
CA GLU A 154 -14.80 5.93 -22.42
C GLU A 154 -13.43 5.25 -22.21
N PRO A 155 -13.40 3.99 -21.73
CA PRO A 155 -12.14 3.28 -21.52
C PRO A 155 -11.41 3.05 -22.85
N GLY A 156 -10.10 3.31 -22.86
CA GLY A 156 -9.26 3.09 -24.05
C GLY A 156 -9.48 4.11 -25.17
N LYS A 157 -9.93 5.33 -24.85
CA LYS A 157 -10.15 6.41 -25.83
C LYS A 157 -8.94 6.68 -26.76
N HIS A 158 -7.71 6.50 -26.28
CA HIS A 158 -6.50 6.71 -27.09
C HIS A 158 -5.99 5.43 -27.75
N LEU A 159 -6.75 4.34 -27.65
CA LEU A 159 -6.42 3.06 -28.25
C LEU A 159 -6.90 3.04 -29.71
N SER A 160 -6.04 2.59 -30.63
CA SER A 160 -6.45 2.43 -32.03
C SER A 160 -7.48 1.30 -32.18
N GLU A 161 -8.38 1.42 -33.17
CA GLU A 161 -9.46 0.48 -33.44
C GLU A 161 -9.02 -0.99 -33.45
N GLN A 162 -7.86 -1.29 -34.03
CA GLN A 162 -7.31 -2.66 -34.09
C GLN A 162 -7.07 -3.31 -32.71
N PHE A 163 -6.86 -2.52 -31.66
CA PHE A 163 -6.60 -3.01 -30.31
C PHE A 163 -7.85 -2.96 -29.41
N ALA A 164 -8.91 -2.26 -29.81
CA ALA A 164 -10.16 -2.19 -29.07
C ALA A 164 -10.79 -3.57 -28.76
N PRO A 165 -10.81 -4.54 -29.70
CA PRO A 165 -11.27 -5.90 -29.38
C PRO A 165 -10.45 -6.60 -28.30
N ASN A 166 -9.15 -6.33 -28.22
CA ASN A 166 -8.27 -6.94 -27.23
C ASN A 166 -8.56 -6.36 -25.83
N LEU A 167 -8.76 -5.04 -25.76
CA LEU A 167 -9.19 -4.37 -24.54
C LEU A 167 -10.57 -4.87 -24.06
N ALA A 168 -11.51 -5.06 -24.98
CA ALA A 168 -12.84 -5.60 -24.69
C ALA A 168 -12.75 -6.98 -24.02
N ARG A 169 -11.94 -7.88 -24.60
CA ARG A 169 -11.70 -9.21 -24.02
C ARG A 169 -11.00 -9.15 -22.67
N PHE A 170 -10.04 -8.24 -22.48
CA PHE A 170 -9.39 -8.04 -21.18
C PHE A 170 -10.42 -7.63 -20.11
N LEU A 171 -11.29 -6.66 -20.42
CA LEU A 171 -12.36 -6.21 -19.52
C LEU A 171 -13.38 -7.32 -19.22
N LYS A 172 -13.67 -8.18 -20.20
CA LYS A 172 -14.50 -9.36 -19.99
C LYS A 172 -13.89 -10.31 -18.96
N VAL A 173 -12.60 -10.64 -19.08
CA VAL A 173 -11.88 -11.47 -18.11
C VAL A 173 -11.93 -10.85 -16.71
N VAL A 174 -11.84 -9.52 -16.61
CA VAL A 174 -11.97 -8.82 -15.32
C VAL A 174 -13.37 -8.99 -14.74
N SER A 175 -14.42 -8.86 -15.57
CA SER A 175 -15.81 -9.09 -15.17
C SER A 175 -16.03 -10.51 -14.63
N ASP A 176 -15.44 -11.50 -15.31
CA ASP A 176 -15.53 -12.93 -14.94
C ASP A 176 -14.89 -13.25 -13.58
N THR A 177 -14.08 -12.34 -13.00
CA THR A 177 -13.59 -12.46 -11.62
C THR A 177 -14.66 -12.20 -10.55
N GLY A 178 -15.89 -11.86 -10.96
CA GLY A 178 -17.03 -11.60 -10.09
C GLY A 178 -17.25 -10.12 -9.75
N ARG A 179 -16.51 -9.21 -10.40
CA ARG A 179 -16.73 -7.76 -10.24
C ARG A 179 -17.49 -7.23 -11.45
N GLN A 180 -18.68 -6.69 -11.22
CA GLN A 180 -19.46 -6.04 -12.28
C GLN A 180 -18.67 -4.88 -12.90
N VAL A 181 -18.68 -4.80 -14.22
CA VAL A 181 -18.07 -3.71 -15.00
C VAL A 181 -19.20 -2.92 -15.67
N ILE A 182 -19.24 -1.61 -15.44
CA ILE A 182 -20.20 -0.70 -16.08
C ILE A 182 -19.40 0.33 -16.86
N MET A 183 -19.73 0.46 -18.14
CA MET A 183 -18.97 1.29 -19.08
C MET A 183 -19.89 2.23 -19.83
N VAL A 184 -19.47 3.47 -20.03
CA VAL A 184 -20.06 4.39 -21.00
C VAL A 184 -19.10 4.47 -22.17
N THR A 185 -19.55 4.11 -23.37
CA THR A 185 -18.72 4.21 -24.56
C THR A 185 -19.50 4.30 -25.86
N HIS A 186 -18.91 4.93 -26.88
CA HIS A 186 -19.35 4.86 -28.27
C HIS A 186 -18.58 3.79 -29.09
N ASN A 187 -17.62 3.09 -28.49
CA ASN A 187 -16.83 2.07 -29.19
C ASN A 187 -17.61 0.76 -29.31
N THR A 188 -17.95 0.39 -30.56
CA THR A 188 -18.74 -0.81 -30.86
C THR A 188 -18.05 -2.12 -30.47
N HIS A 189 -16.72 -2.19 -30.54
CA HIS A 189 -15.99 -3.40 -30.11
C HIS A 189 -16.10 -3.65 -28.61
N LEU A 190 -16.24 -2.60 -27.80
CA LEU A 190 -16.48 -2.72 -26.37
C LEU A 190 -17.91 -3.15 -26.06
N THR A 191 -18.89 -2.67 -26.83
CA THR A 191 -20.30 -3.09 -26.67
C THR A 191 -20.51 -4.54 -27.06
N ASP A 192 -19.82 -5.03 -28.10
CA ASP A 192 -19.94 -6.42 -28.57
C ASP A 192 -19.49 -7.46 -27.54
N ALA A 193 -18.61 -7.08 -26.61
CA ALA A 193 -18.13 -7.97 -25.55
C ALA A 193 -18.96 -7.91 -24.26
N ALA A 194 -19.93 -7.00 -24.17
CA ALA A 194 -20.73 -6.78 -22.97
C ALA A 194 -21.82 -7.86 -22.81
N ASP A 195 -22.16 -8.18 -21.56
CA ASP A 195 -23.28 -9.07 -21.24
C ASP A 195 -24.65 -8.42 -21.43
N ALA A 196 -24.70 -7.09 -21.26
CA ALA A 196 -25.90 -6.28 -21.44
C ALA A 196 -25.52 -4.93 -22.06
N VAL A 197 -26.33 -4.43 -22.98
CA VAL A 197 -26.06 -3.18 -23.71
C VAL A 197 -27.28 -2.27 -23.69
N TYR A 198 -27.08 -1.06 -23.19
CA TYR A 198 -28.08 0.01 -23.17
C TYR A 198 -27.62 1.13 -24.09
N ASN A 199 -28.41 1.41 -25.13
CA ASN A 199 -28.16 2.53 -26.03
C ASN A 199 -28.96 3.76 -25.58
N VAL A 200 -28.29 4.91 -25.53
CA VAL A 200 -28.87 6.19 -25.10
C VAL A 200 -28.89 7.15 -26.27
N THR A 201 -30.08 7.56 -26.71
CA THR A 201 -30.30 8.51 -27.81
C THR A 201 -30.97 9.79 -27.30
N LEU A 202 -30.84 10.88 -28.06
CA LEU A 202 -31.53 12.15 -27.78
C LEU A 202 -32.69 12.31 -28.76
N GLU A 203 -33.92 12.26 -28.25
CA GLU A 203 -35.16 12.46 -29.03
C GLU A 203 -35.99 13.57 -28.36
N ASP A 204 -36.40 14.59 -29.12
CA ASP A 204 -37.17 15.74 -28.61
C ASP A 204 -36.61 16.35 -27.31
N ALA A 205 -35.28 16.52 -27.26
CA ALA A 205 -34.53 17.03 -26.10
C ALA A 205 -34.65 16.17 -24.82
N LYS A 206 -35.04 14.89 -24.94
CA LYS A 206 -35.07 13.91 -23.86
C LYS A 206 -34.13 12.75 -24.17
N SER A 207 -33.41 12.27 -23.16
CA SER A 207 -32.63 11.05 -23.27
C SER A 207 -33.56 9.84 -23.25
N LEU A 208 -33.57 9.07 -24.34
CA LEU A 208 -34.27 7.80 -24.44
C LEU A 208 -33.25 6.66 -24.26
N VAL A 209 -33.59 5.68 -23.42
CA VAL A 209 -32.75 4.51 -23.17
C VAL A 209 -33.44 3.28 -23.77
N THR A 210 -32.69 2.52 -24.55
CA THR A 210 -33.15 1.28 -25.19
C THR A 210 -32.20 0.15 -24.86
N GLU A 211 -32.72 -0.97 -24.40
CA GLU A 211 -31.94 -2.20 -24.21
C GLU A 211 -31.78 -2.91 -25.55
N ILE A 212 -30.54 -3.25 -25.90
CA ILE A 212 -30.20 -3.92 -27.16
C ILE A 212 -30.07 -5.43 -26.94
N THR A 213 -29.34 -5.81 -25.89
CA THR A 213 -29.05 -7.19 -25.48
C THR A 213 -28.99 -7.26 -23.96
#